data_AF-A0A4R4WMD3-F1
#
_entry.id   AF-A0A4R4WMD3-F1
#
_cell.length_a   1.000
_cell.length_b   1.000
_cell.length_c   1.000
_cell.angle_alpha   90.00
_cell.angle_beta   90.00
_cell.angle_gamma   90.00
#
_symmetry.space_group_name_H-M   'P 1'
#
loop_
_entity.id
_entity.type
_entity.pdbx_description
1 polymer ?
#
loop_
_entity_poly.entity_id
_entity_poly.type
_entity_poly.pdbx_seq_one_letter_code
_entity_poly.pdbx_strand_id
1 'polypeptide(L)' 'MNLRLHVHRAFTGGWCADIDDDNDRQPDDPYWCVDQWPTLDDAITAGCAQLAEFASAQHLYRVSEQYVLQAA' A
#
# COMPACT_ATOMS: atom_id res chain seq x y z
N MET A 1 -6.68 -3.66 13.15
CA MET A 1 -5.32 -3.18 12.82
C MET A 1 -5.42 -1.68 12.57
N ASN A 2 -4.39 -0.90 12.88
CA ASN A 2 -4.39 0.53 12.61
C ASN A 2 -3.69 0.78 11.28
N LEU A 3 -4.46 0.70 10.19
CA LEU A 3 -3.91 0.87 8.85
C LEU A 3 -3.70 2.35 8.54
N ARG A 4 -2.58 2.66 7.89
CA ARG A 4 -2.21 4.01 7.48
C ARG A 4 -1.83 4.00 6.01
N LEU A 5 -2.28 5.03 5.31
CA LEU A 5 -1.80 5.36 3.98
C LEU A 5 -0.56 6.22 4.12
N HIS A 6 0.55 5.80 3.51
CA HIS A 6 1.71 6.64 3.30
C HIS A 6 1.81 7.02 1.83
N VAL A 7 2.15 8.29 1.59
CA VAL A 7 2.37 8.81 0.24
C VAL A 7 3.68 9.57 0.24
N HIS A 8 4.59 9.19 -0.64
CA HIS A 8 5.92 9.77 -0.72
C HIS A 8 6.34 9.98 -2.17
N ARG A 9 7.23 10.93 -2.39
CA ARG A 9 7.76 11.22 -3.72
C ARG A 9 8.78 10.16 -4.11
N ALA A 10 8.62 9.54 -5.27
CA ALA A 10 9.54 8.52 -5.76
C ALA A 10 10.86 9.14 -6.24
N PHE A 11 11.98 8.45 -6.02
CA PHE A 11 13.29 8.90 -6.53
C PHE A 11 13.33 8.96 -8.05
N THR A 12 12.65 8.02 -8.72
CA THR A 12 12.52 7.94 -10.18
C THR A 12 11.58 9.00 -10.78
N GLY A 13 10.94 9.82 -9.94
CA GLY A 13 9.88 10.74 -10.34
C GLY A 13 8.48 10.15 -10.15
N GLY A 14 7.49 11.02 -9.95
CA GLY A 14 6.13 10.63 -9.57
C GLY A 14 5.97 10.39 -8.06
N TRP A 15 4.92 9.67 -7.70
CA TRP A 15 4.50 9.40 -6.33
C TRP A 15 4.32 7.90 -6.10
N CYS A 16 4.71 7.45 -4.92
CA CYS A 16 4.43 6.10 -4.42
C CYS A 16 3.40 6.19 -3.31
N ALA A 17 2.56 5.17 -3.23
CA ALA A 17 1.61 5.01 -2.14
C ALA A 17 1.66 3.58 -1.63
N ASP A 18 1.64 3.44 -0.31
CA ASP A 18 1.61 2.16 0.40
C ASP A 18 0.62 2.20 1.56
N ILE A 19 0.07 1.04 1.91
CA ILE A 19 -0.80 0.87 3.07
C ILE A 19 -0.17 -0.16 4.00
N ASP A 20 0.04 0.26 5.24
CA ASP A 20 0.64 -0.57 6.26
C ASP A 20 0.01 -0.37 7.65
N ASP A 21 0.34 -1.22 8.61
CA ASP A 21 -0.01 -1.06 10.02
C ASP A 21 1.20 -0.64 10.87
N ASP A 22 0.95 -0.39 12.16
CA ASP A 22 2.00 0.02 13.09
C ASP A 22 3.02 -1.10 13.43
N ASN A 23 2.80 -2.33 12.95
CA ASN A 23 3.67 -3.49 13.22
C ASN A 23 4.84 -3.58 12.22
N ASP A 24 4.72 -2.96 11.05
CA ASP A 24 5.81 -2.83 10.07
C ASP A 24 6.24 -1.36 9.94
N ARG A 25 7.13 -0.93 10.86
CA ARG A 25 7.52 0.48 10.99
C ARG A 25 8.37 1.01 9.84
N GLN A 26 8.91 0.12 9.02
CA GLN A 26 9.57 0.46 7.76
C GLN A 26 8.76 -0.24 6.67
N PRO A 27 8.53 0.37 5.49
CA PRO A 27 7.65 -0.22 4.48
C PRO A 27 8.40 -1.35 3.76
N ASP A 28 8.70 -2.43 4.48
CA ASP A 28 9.48 -3.56 4.02
C ASP A 28 8.54 -4.62 3.43
N ASP A 29 7.35 -4.78 4.01
CA ASP A 29 6.31 -5.69 3.54
C ASP A 29 4.89 -5.13 3.76
N PRO A 30 4.49 -4.08 3.02
CA PRO A 30 3.16 -3.49 3.16
C PRO A 30 2.06 -4.44 2.70
N TYR A 31 0.81 -4.13 3.04
CA TYR A 31 -0.36 -4.86 2.52
C TYR A 31 -0.69 -4.49 1.06
N TRP A 32 -0.28 -3.29 0.66
CA TRP A 32 -0.45 -2.78 -0.68
C TRP A 32 0.63 -1.73 -0.96
N CYS A 33 1.20 -1.74 -2.17
CA CYS A 33 2.17 -0.75 -2.61
C CYS A 33 2.08 -0.59 -4.13
N VAL A 34 2.03 0.66 -4.59
CA VAL A 34 2.12 1.00 -6.01
C VAL A 34 3.07 2.17 -6.17
N ASP A 35 4.05 1.99 -7.05
CA ASP A 35 4.93 3.05 -7.50
C ASP A 35 4.38 3.73 -8.78
N GLN A 36 4.88 4.93 -9.07
CA GLN A 36 4.69 5.63 -10.36
C GLN A 36 3.34 6.34 -10.59
N TRP A 37 2.66 6.83 -9.55
CA TRP A 37 1.55 7.76 -9.75
C TRP A 37 2.03 9.09 -10.35
N PRO A 38 1.35 9.64 -11.37
CA PRO A 38 1.80 10.84 -12.05
C PRO A 38 1.61 12.10 -11.20
N THR A 39 0.62 12.11 -10.30
CA THR A 39 0.34 13.22 -9.39
C THR A 39 0.12 12.75 -7.94
N LEU A 40 0.24 13.68 -6.99
CA LEU A 40 -0.04 13.43 -5.58
C LEU A 40 -1.52 13.08 -5.37
N ASP A 41 -2.41 13.78 -6.07
CA ASP A 41 -3.84 13.59 -5.96
C ASP A 41 -4.26 12.20 -6.46
N ASP A 42 -3.64 11.70 -7.53
CA ASP A 42 -3.89 10.33 -8.02
C ASP A 42 -3.46 9.30 -6.98
N ALA A 43 -2.28 9.46 -6.38
CA ALA A 43 -1.76 8.58 -5.35
C ALA A 43 -2.64 8.56 -4.10
N ILE A 44 -3.08 9.73 -3.62
CA ILE A 44 -3.99 9.86 -2.47
C ILE A 44 -5.35 9.24 -2.79
N THR A 45 -5.90 9.53 -3.98
CA THR A 45 -7.22 9.03 -4.37
C THR A 45 -7.23 7.50 -4.43
N ALA A 46 -6.24 6.90 -5.10
CA ALA A 46 -6.09 5.46 -5.18
C ALA A 46 -5.85 4.84 -3.79
N GLY A 47 -4.96 5.43 -2.99
CA GLY A 47 -4.66 4.95 -1.64
C GLY A 47 -5.87 5.00 -0.71
N CYS A 48 -6.65 6.07 -0.74
CA CYS A 48 -7.88 6.18 0.05
C CYS A 48 -8.94 5.14 -0.37
N ALA A 49 -9.10 4.90 -1.67
CA ALA A 49 -10.01 3.87 -2.18
C ALA A 49 -9.59 2.47 -1.68
N GLN A 50 -8.30 2.13 -1.82
CA GLN A 50 -7.78 0.84 -1.35
C GLN A 50 -7.88 0.70 0.18
N LEU A 51 -7.63 1.77 0.94
CA LEU A 51 -7.76 1.77 2.40
C LEU A 51 -9.21 1.52 2.83
N ALA A 52 -10.19 2.07 2.11
CA ALA A 52 -11.60 1.82 2.37
C ALA A 52 -11.98 0.35 2.11
N GLU A 53 -11.44 -0.28 1.06
CA GLU A 53 -11.62 -1.71 0.82
C GLU A 53 -11.04 -2.53 1.98
N PHE A 54 -9.82 -2.23 2.40
CA PHE A 54 -9.13 -2.94 3.48
C PHE A 54 -9.81 -2.77 4.83
N ALA A 55 -10.41 -1.61 5.10
CA ALA A 55 -11.19 -1.38 6.32
C ALA A 55 -12.39 -2.34 6.46
N SER A 56 -12.86 -2.92 5.36
CA SER A 56 -13.98 -3.88 5.33
C SER A 56 -13.55 -5.35 5.24
N ALA A 57 -12.26 -5.62 5.02
CA ALA A 57 -11.76 -6.97 4.79
C ALA A 57 -11.63 -7.76 6.10
N GLN A 58 -11.96 -9.06 6.06
CA GLN A 58 -11.79 -9.96 7.21
C GLN A 58 -10.33 -10.41 7.38
N HIS A 59 -9.60 -10.47 6.27
CA HIS A 59 -8.21 -10.90 6.24
C HIS A 59 -7.47 -10.12 5.16
N LEU A 60 -6.27 -9.63 5.50
CA LEU A 60 -5.38 -8.92 4.60
C LEU A 60 -4.08 -9.71 4.53
N TYR A 61 -3.56 -9.85 3.31
CA TYR A 61 -2.28 -10.51 3.06
C TYR A 61 -1.24 -9.45 2.76
N ARG A 62 -0.08 -9.61 3.36
CA ARG A 62 1.12 -8.82 3.05
C ARG A 62 1.52 -9.06 1.58
N VAL A 63 2.18 -8.09 0.95
CA VAL A 63 2.61 -8.23 -0.46
C VAL A 63 3.50 -9.47 -0.64
N SER A 64 4.40 -9.76 0.30
CA SER A 64 5.24 -10.96 0.25
C SER A 64 4.42 -12.26 0.24
N GLU A 65 3.36 -12.33 1.04
CA GLU A 65 2.45 -13.48 1.12
C GLU A 65 1.68 -13.67 -0.20
N GLN A 66 1.28 -12.57 -0.85
CA GLN A 66 0.58 -12.62 -2.14
C GLN A 66 1.46 -13.21 -3.25
N TYR A 67 2.75 -12.88 -3.30
CA TYR A 67 3.67 -13.46 -4.28
C TYR A 67 3.87 -14.96 -4.08
N VAL A 68 3.91 -15.43 -2.82
CA VAL A 68 4.00 -16.87 -2.52
C VAL A 68 2.76 -17.61 -3.00
N LEU A 69 1.57 -17.03 -2.79
CA LEU A 69 0.30 -17.63 -3.24
C LEU A 69 0.15 -17.66 -4.76
N GLN A 70 0.74 -16.72 -5.48
CA GLN A 70 0.74 -16.70 -6.95
C GLN A 70 1.74 -17.69 -7.58
N ALA A 71 2.74 -18.12 -6.83
CA ALA A 71 3.78 -19.04 -7.29
C ALA A 71 3.48 -20.53 -7.02
N ALA A 72 2.38 -20.83 -6.32
CA ALA A 72 1.94 -22.17 -5.93
C ALA A 72 0.79 -22.67 -6.83
#